data_AF-X5IE90-F1
#
_entry.id   AF-X5IE90-F1
#
_cell.length_a   1.000
_cell.length_b   1.000
_cell.length_c   1.000
_cell.angle_alpha   90.00
_cell.angle_beta   90.00
_cell.angle_gamma   90.00
#
_symmetry.space_group_name_H-M   'P 1'
#
loop_
_entity.id
_entity.type
_entity.pdbx_description
1 polymer ?
#
loop_
_entity_poly.entity_id
_entity_poly.type
_entity_poly.pdbx_seq_one_letter_code
_entity_poly.pdbx_strand_id
1 'polypeptide(L)'
;MKEFIINYNNMPLSEFTTIIVKANSVKEAINKFHNEKINSKEMLYDFSDCLDFALEEDYFSFLSKNEGAEYDWYTAMKVYLESNNGFKNKNKFKNLNLDKFIEECWNNIMFNRNIDPNSISLESKEAIYRYLYECVEALNIKKLRVIE
;
A
#
# COMPACT_ATOMS: atom_id res chain seq x y z
N MET A 1 31.12 -2.57 -2.15
CA MET A 1 29.74 -2.74 -1.67
C MET A 1 29.55 -1.82 -0.48
N LYS A 2 28.49 -1.01 -0.47
CA LYS A 2 28.18 -0.01 0.56
C LYS A 2 26.85 -0.35 1.24
N GLU A 3 26.65 0.15 2.44
CA GLU A 3 25.36 0.09 3.13
C GLU A 3 24.58 1.35 2.80
N PHE A 4 23.30 1.19 2.45
CA PHE A 4 22.39 2.29 2.19
C PHE A 4 21.24 2.19 3.17
N ILE A 5 21.00 3.26 3.93
CA ILE A 5 19.85 3.35 4.83
C ILE A 5 18.66 3.90 4.05
N ILE A 6 17.56 3.17 4.02
CA ILE A 6 16.30 3.60 3.44
C ILE A 6 15.37 3.97 4.60
N ASN A 7 15.10 5.27 4.74
CA ASN A 7 14.23 5.82 5.78
C ASN A 7 12.99 6.47 5.16
N TYR A 8 11.84 6.32 5.82
CA TYR A 8 10.63 7.07 5.55
C TYR A 8 10.63 8.37 6.37
N ASN A 9 10.42 9.53 5.76
CA ASN A 9 10.32 10.79 6.51
C ASN A 9 8.92 10.95 7.12
N ASN A 10 8.86 11.56 8.31
CA ASN A 10 7.65 11.87 9.10
C ASN A 10 7.03 10.72 9.91
N MET A 11 7.66 9.53 9.98
CA MET A 11 7.31 8.55 11.01
C MET A 11 7.95 8.93 12.37
N PRO A 12 7.26 8.77 13.50
CA PRO A 12 7.86 8.93 14.83
C PRO A 12 9.10 8.05 14.99
N LEU A 13 10.15 8.54 15.67
CA LEU A 13 11.40 7.80 15.92
C LEU A 13 11.18 6.41 16.55
N SER A 14 10.08 6.23 17.29
CA SER A 14 9.67 4.97 17.93
C SER A 14 9.09 3.93 16.98
N GLU A 15 8.75 4.30 15.74
CA GLU A 15 8.13 3.45 14.71
C GLU A 15 9.08 3.17 13.53
N PHE A 16 10.36 3.55 13.66
CA PHE A 16 11.35 3.34 12.59
C PHE A 16 11.69 1.86 12.43
N THR A 17 11.18 1.25 11.35
CA THR A 17 11.87 0.12 10.72
C THR A 17 12.97 0.67 9.82
N THR A 18 14.19 0.77 10.35
CA THR A 18 15.37 1.14 9.54
C THR A 18 15.76 -0.03 8.65
N ILE A 19 15.61 0.13 7.33
CA ILE A 19 16.01 -0.90 6.37
C ILE A 19 17.39 -0.55 5.82
N ILE A 20 18.35 -1.46 6.02
CA ILE A 20 19.73 -1.33 5.54
C ILE A 20 19.90 -2.26 4.34
N VAL A 21 20.17 -1.67 3.17
CA VAL A 21 20.38 -2.41 1.92
C VAL A 21 21.84 -2.36 1.52
N LYS A 22 22.46 -3.53 1.34
CA LYS A 22 23.82 -3.62 0.77
C LYS A 22 23.76 -3.59 -0.75
N ALA A 23 24.38 -2.58 -1.36
CA ALA A 23 24.39 -2.40 -2.81
C ALA A 23 25.67 -1.70 -3.30
N ASN A 24 25.86 -1.59 -4.61
CA ASN A 24 26.97 -0.83 -5.20
C ASN A 24 26.57 0.60 -5.59
N SER A 25 25.27 0.91 -5.62
CA SER A 25 24.75 2.24 -5.93
C SER A 25 23.39 2.47 -5.28
N VAL A 26 23.00 3.75 -5.17
CA VAL A 26 21.67 4.17 -4.72
C VAL A 26 20.56 3.54 -5.57
N LYS A 27 20.73 3.53 -6.90
CA LYS A 27 19.77 2.93 -7.83
C LYS A 27 19.58 1.44 -7.56
N GLU A 28 20.67 0.72 -7.31
CA GLU A 28 20.62 -0.70 -6.97
C GLU A 28 19.96 -0.94 -5.60
N ALA A 29 20.23 -0.08 -4.60
CA ALA A 29 19.60 -0.17 -3.29
C ALA A 29 18.07 0.01 -3.37
N ILE A 30 17.61 1.01 -4.13
CA ILE A 30 16.18 1.26 -4.36
C ILE A 30 15.52 0.05 -5.06
N ASN A 31 16.15 -0.49 -6.10
CA ASN A 31 15.61 -1.65 -6.81
C ASN A 31 15.53 -2.88 -5.91
N LYS A 32 16.52 -3.13 -5.05
CA LYS A 32 16.50 -4.25 -4.10
C LYS A 32 15.36 -4.11 -3.10
N PHE A 33 15.20 -2.91 -2.52
CA PHE A 33 14.12 -2.62 -1.59
C PHE A 33 12.73 -2.74 -2.23
N HIS A 34 12.55 -2.19 -3.44
CA HIS A 34 11.30 -2.31 -4.18
C HIS A 34 10.96 -3.79 -4.42
N ASN A 35 11.91 -4.59 -4.94
CA ASN A 35 11.72 -6.02 -5.18
C ASN A 35 11.38 -6.81 -3.90
N GLU A 36 11.96 -6.43 -2.76
CA GLU A 36 11.65 -7.04 -1.47
C GLU A 36 10.21 -6.72 -1.04
N LYS A 37 9.83 -5.43 -1.08
CA LYS A 37 8.51 -4.99 -0.63
C LYS A 37 7.37 -5.49 -1.50
N ILE A 38 7.49 -5.44 -2.83
CA ILE A 38 6.43 -5.92 -3.72
C ILE A 38 6.14 -7.41 -3.54
N ASN A 39 7.09 -8.21 -3.06
CA ASN A 39 6.93 -9.65 -2.84
C ASN A 39 6.68 -10.02 -1.37
N SER A 40 6.54 -9.03 -0.49
CA SER A 40 6.30 -9.25 0.93
C SER A 40 4.81 -9.51 1.21
N LYS A 41 4.53 -10.42 2.15
CA LYS A 41 3.18 -10.59 2.71
C LYS A 41 2.75 -9.37 3.52
N GLU A 42 3.72 -8.75 4.21
CA GLU A 42 3.53 -7.51 4.98
C GLU A 42 2.85 -6.42 4.15
N MET A 43 3.29 -6.18 2.91
CA MET A 43 2.66 -5.21 2.01
C MET A 43 1.16 -5.45 1.80
N LEU A 44 0.70 -6.70 1.78
CA LEU A 44 -0.71 -7.03 1.60
C LEU A 44 -1.51 -6.74 2.87
N TYR A 45 -0.94 -7.04 4.04
CA TYR A 45 -1.57 -6.73 5.33
C TYR A 45 -1.66 -5.22 5.55
N ASP A 46 -0.56 -4.49 5.32
CA ASP A 46 -0.52 -3.03 5.44
C ASP A 46 -1.57 -2.38 4.53
N PHE A 47 -1.77 -2.92 3.32
CA PHE A 47 -2.78 -2.44 2.40
C PHE A 47 -4.20 -2.69 2.92
N SER A 48 -4.49 -3.89 3.43
CA SER A 48 -5.77 -4.22 4.03
C SER A 48 -6.08 -3.30 5.22
N ASP A 49 -5.14 -3.14 6.14
CA ASP A 49 -5.30 -2.30 7.33
C ASP A 49 -5.54 -0.84 6.92
N CYS A 50 -4.78 -0.32 5.94
CA CYS A 50 -4.99 1.02 5.40
C CYS A 50 -6.39 1.23 4.80
N LEU A 51 -7.00 0.21 4.19
CA LEU A 51 -8.36 0.29 3.68
C LEU A 51 -9.39 0.27 4.81
N ASP A 52 -9.19 -0.55 5.83
CA ASP A 52 -10.08 -0.57 7.01
C ASP A 52 -10.09 0.80 7.71
N PHE A 53 -8.92 1.39 7.95
CA PHE A 53 -8.81 2.73 8.53
C PHE A 53 -9.48 3.80 7.66
N ALA A 54 -9.39 3.69 6.33
CA ALA A 54 -9.99 4.68 5.44
C ALA A 54 -11.53 4.69 5.46
N LEU A 55 -12.16 3.61 5.92
CA LEU A 55 -13.61 3.46 5.97
C LEU A 55 -14.20 3.66 7.37
N GLU A 56 -13.36 3.78 8.39
CA GLU A 56 -13.78 3.85 9.79
C GLU A 56 -14.78 4.99 10.04
N GLU A 57 -14.55 6.17 9.48
CA GLU A 57 -15.47 7.31 9.61
C GLU A 57 -16.84 7.05 8.93
N ASP A 58 -16.84 6.41 7.76
CA ASP A 58 -18.08 6.10 7.04
C ASP A 58 -18.90 5.02 7.78
N TYR A 59 -18.21 4.02 8.33
CA TYR A 59 -18.81 2.99 9.18
C TYR A 59 -19.50 3.60 10.42
N PHE A 60 -18.80 4.45 11.19
CA PHE A 60 -19.38 5.06 12.38
C PHE A 60 -20.55 5.99 12.02
N SER A 61 -20.43 6.74 10.92
CA SER A 61 -21.53 7.54 10.38
C SER A 61 -22.74 6.70 10.02
N PHE A 62 -22.55 5.53 9.41
CA PHE A 62 -23.63 4.60 9.07
C PHE A 62 -24.34 4.06 10.31
N LEU A 63 -23.58 3.57 11.30
CA LEU A 63 -24.12 3.02 12.54
C LEU A 63 -24.95 4.05 13.32
N SER A 64 -24.53 5.32 13.31
CA SER A 64 -25.25 6.40 13.99
C SER A 64 -26.64 6.68 13.42
N LYS A 65 -26.92 6.24 12.18
CA LYS A 65 -28.17 6.52 11.45
C LYS A 65 -29.01 5.27 11.22
N ASN A 66 -28.43 4.08 11.32
CA ASN A 66 -29.05 2.81 10.96
C ASN A 66 -28.88 1.80 12.08
N GLU A 67 -29.60 1.99 13.19
CA GLU A 67 -29.55 1.10 14.35
C GLU A 67 -29.95 -0.33 13.95
N GLY A 68 -29.09 -1.31 14.28
CA GLY A 68 -29.33 -2.74 14.02
C GLY A 68 -29.11 -3.18 12.56
N ALA A 69 -28.68 -2.30 11.67
CA ALA A 69 -28.35 -2.65 10.30
C ALA A 69 -26.89 -3.14 10.17
N GLU A 70 -26.66 -4.08 9.26
CA GLU A 70 -25.31 -4.52 8.89
C GLU A 70 -24.70 -3.54 7.89
N TYR A 71 -23.44 -3.14 8.13
CA TYR A 71 -22.68 -2.33 7.19
C TYR A 71 -21.98 -3.21 6.18
N ASP A 72 -22.25 -2.99 4.89
CA ASP A 72 -21.60 -3.71 3.80
C ASP A 72 -20.17 -3.16 3.57
N TRP A 73 -19.25 -3.66 4.39
CA TRP A 73 -17.84 -3.28 4.38
C TRP A 73 -17.20 -3.52 3.00
N TYR A 74 -17.64 -4.57 2.29
CA TYR A 74 -17.06 -4.97 1.01
C TYR A 74 -17.40 -3.99 -0.10
N THR A 75 -18.67 -3.60 -0.19
CA THR A 75 -19.10 -2.61 -1.17
C THR A 75 -18.46 -1.26 -0.86
N ALA A 76 -18.35 -0.89 0.41
CA ALA A 76 -17.68 0.36 0.81
C ALA A 76 -16.21 0.42 0.37
N MET A 77 -15.43 -0.64 0.59
CA MET A 77 -14.04 -0.74 0.13
C MET A 77 -13.90 -0.56 -1.37
N LYS A 78 -14.77 -1.21 -2.14
CA LYS A 78 -14.72 -1.14 -3.61
C LYS A 78 -14.99 0.29 -4.08
N VAL A 79 -16.06 0.91 -3.56
CA VAL A 79 -16.42 2.29 -3.86
C VAL A 79 -15.30 3.25 -3.48
N TYR A 80 -14.66 3.05 -2.33
CA TYR A 80 -13.53 3.89 -1.91
C TYR A 80 -12.35 3.81 -2.87
N LEU A 81 -11.94 2.62 -3.29
CA LEU A 81 -10.85 2.45 -4.26
C LEU A 81 -11.18 3.03 -5.64
N GLU A 82 -12.42 2.88 -6.11
CA GLU A 82 -12.88 3.47 -7.37
C GLU A 82 -12.98 5.01 -7.30
N SER A 83 -13.07 5.57 -6.10
CA SER A 83 -13.16 7.01 -5.88
C SER A 83 -11.81 7.74 -6.02
N ASN A 84 -11.87 9.07 -6.10
CA ASN A 84 -10.66 9.91 -6.04
C ASN A 84 -9.97 9.87 -4.67
N ASN A 85 -10.62 9.35 -3.61
CA ASN A 85 -10.03 9.28 -2.27
C ASN A 85 -9.11 8.07 -2.11
N GLY A 86 -9.44 6.93 -2.73
CA GLY A 86 -8.56 5.76 -2.77
C GLY A 86 -7.27 6.10 -3.50
N PHE A 87 -7.35 6.45 -4.79
CA PHE A 87 -6.17 6.80 -5.57
C PHE A 87 -6.04 8.32 -5.76
N LYS A 88 -5.72 9.03 -4.66
CA LYS A 88 -5.58 10.50 -4.56
C LYS A 88 -4.82 11.16 -5.73
N ASN A 89 -3.88 10.46 -6.37
CA ASN A 89 -3.14 10.95 -7.53
C ASN A 89 -3.17 9.96 -8.69
N LYS A 90 -4.22 10.03 -9.52
CA LYS A 90 -4.40 9.20 -10.72
C LYS A 90 -3.21 9.21 -11.67
N ASN A 91 -2.41 10.28 -11.73
CA ASN A 91 -1.21 10.33 -12.58
C ASN A 91 -0.14 9.33 -12.16
N LYS A 92 -0.07 8.95 -10.87
CA LYS A 92 0.85 7.91 -10.39
C LYS A 92 0.44 6.50 -10.84
N PHE A 93 -0.83 6.33 -11.24
CA PHE A 93 -1.40 5.05 -11.66
C PHE A 93 -1.75 5.03 -13.15
N LYS A 94 -1.46 6.09 -13.91
CA LYS A 94 -1.88 6.25 -15.32
C LYS A 94 -1.44 5.13 -16.27
N ASN A 95 -0.45 4.33 -15.89
CA ASN A 95 0.09 3.22 -16.67
C ASN A 95 -0.34 1.85 -16.12
N LEU A 96 -1.22 1.81 -15.13
CA LEU A 96 -1.72 0.59 -14.50
C LEU A 96 -3.20 0.44 -14.83
N ASN A 97 -3.64 -0.79 -15.08
CA ASN A 97 -5.05 -1.12 -15.21
C ASN A 97 -5.66 -1.27 -13.80
N LEU A 98 -6.20 -0.16 -13.27
CA LEU A 98 -6.79 -0.14 -11.94
C LEU A 98 -8.02 -1.04 -11.81
N ASP A 99 -8.82 -1.20 -12.88
CA ASP A 99 -10.00 -2.05 -12.85
C ASP A 99 -9.62 -3.52 -12.68
N LYS A 100 -8.60 -3.96 -13.43
CA LYS A 100 -8.02 -5.31 -13.29
C LYS A 100 -7.37 -5.50 -11.92
N PHE A 101 -6.70 -4.47 -11.39
CA PHE A 101 -6.14 -4.50 -10.04
C PHE A 101 -7.23 -4.69 -8.98
N ILE A 102 -8.34 -3.94 -9.06
CA ILE A 102 -9.47 -4.07 -8.13
C ILE A 102 -10.05 -5.48 -8.24
N GLU A 103 -10.22 -6.02 -9.44
CA GLU A 103 -10.71 -7.39 -9.64
C GLU A 103 -9.77 -8.46 -9.04
N GLU A 104 -8.46 -8.38 -9.30
CA GLU A 104 -7.48 -9.32 -8.75
C GLU A 104 -7.33 -9.21 -7.24
N CYS A 105 -7.34 -7.98 -6.70
CA CYS A 105 -7.29 -7.76 -5.26
C CYS A 105 -8.55 -8.28 -4.57
N TRP A 106 -9.70 -8.21 -5.23
CA TRP A 106 -10.95 -8.71 -4.68
C TRP A 106 -10.94 -10.22 -4.72
N ASN A 107 -10.50 -10.85 -5.80
CA ASN A 107 -10.48 -12.30 -5.89
C ASN A 107 -9.41 -12.97 -5.00
N ASN A 108 -8.31 -12.27 -4.73
CA ASN A 108 -7.16 -12.88 -4.05
C ASN A 108 -6.86 -12.27 -2.69
N ILE A 109 -7.01 -10.96 -2.48
CA ILE A 109 -6.38 -10.23 -1.37
C ILE A 109 -7.26 -10.06 -0.15
N MET A 110 -8.52 -9.68 -0.34
CA MET A 110 -9.39 -9.28 0.78
C MET A 110 -9.95 -10.48 1.58
N PHE A 111 -9.87 -11.70 1.03
CA PHE A 111 -10.56 -12.87 1.60
C PHE A 111 -9.64 -13.96 2.16
N ASN A 112 -8.32 -13.79 2.14
CA ASN A 112 -7.41 -14.86 2.55
C ASN A 112 -6.16 -14.34 3.27
N ARG A 113 -6.16 -14.39 4.60
CA ARG A 113 -4.96 -14.01 5.39
C ARG A 113 -3.71 -14.86 5.11
N ASN A 114 -3.81 -15.94 4.34
CA ASN A 114 -2.70 -16.81 3.95
C ASN A 114 -2.24 -16.66 2.49
N ILE A 115 -2.58 -15.56 1.80
CA ILE A 115 -2.16 -15.33 0.41
C ILE A 115 -0.66 -15.49 0.22
N ASP A 116 -0.32 -16.21 -0.84
CA ASP A 116 1.01 -16.17 -1.41
C ASP A 116 1.14 -14.91 -2.28
N PRO A 117 2.05 -13.97 -1.99
CA PRO A 117 2.29 -12.80 -2.85
C PRO A 117 2.64 -13.17 -4.31
N ASN A 118 3.08 -14.41 -4.56
CA ASN A 118 3.33 -14.89 -5.92
C ASN A 118 2.06 -15.25 -6.70
N SER A 119 0.91 -15.42 -6.05
CA SER A 119 -0.38 -15.64 -6.73
C SER A 119 -1.01 -14.34 -7.25
N ILE A 120 -0.41 -13.19 -6.95
CA ILE A 120 -0.88 -11.87 -7.39
C ILE A 120 -0.02 -11.40 -8.57
N SER A 121 -0.65 -10.81 -9.58
CA SER A 121 0.10 -10.26 -10.72
C SER A 121 1.05 -9.14 -10.29
N LEU A 122 2.15 -9.00 -11.02
CA LEU A 122 3.10 -7.91 -10.79
C LEU A 122 2.41 -6.54 -10.88
N GLU A 123 1.47 -6.38 -11.82
CA GLU A 123 0.71 -5.14 -12.01
C GLU A 123 -0.07 -4.75 -10.76
N SER A 124 -0.74 -5.72 -10.13
CA SER A 124 -1.48 -5.48 -8.89
C SER A 124 -0.55 -5.19 -7.72
N LYS A 125 0.59 -5.88 -7.61
CA LYS A 125 1.60 -5.60 -6.58
C LYS A 125 2.18 -4.19 -6.73
N GLU A 126 2.40 -3.72 -7.95
CA GLU A 126 2.83 -2.34 -8.22
C GLU A 126 1.78 -1.31 -7.81
N ALA A 127 0.49 -1.59 -8.04
CA ALA A 127 -0.58 -0.70 -7.60
C ALA A 127 -0.63 -0.56 -6.07
N ILE A 128 -0.52 -1.67 -5.34
CA ILE A 128 -0.45 -1.68 -3.87
C ILE A 128 0.79 -0.93 -3.38
N TYR A 129 1.94 -1.23 -3.97
CA TYR A 129 3.19 -0.58 -3.62
C TYR A 129 3.09 0.95 -3.82
N ARG A 130 2.56 1.41 -4.95
CA ARG A 130 2.37 2.84 -5.20
C ARG A 130 1.34 3.46 -4.26
N TYR A 131 0.29 2.72 -3.90
CA TYR A 131 -0.69 3.19 -2.91
C TYR A 131 -0.03 3.43 -1.56
N LEU A 132 0.52 2.37 -0.95
CA LEU A 132 1.10 2.41 0.39
C LEU A 132 2.31 3.33 0.44
N TYR A 133 3.20 3.16 -0.52
CA TYR A 133 4.49 3.80 -0.42
C TYR A 133 4.52 5.12 -1.18
N GLU A 134 3.93 5.27 -2.37
CA GLU A 134 3.99 6.57 -3.05
C GLU A 134 2.84 7.54 -2.69
N CYS A 135 1.65 7.05 -2.33
CA CYS A 135 0.45 7.87 -2.16
C CYS A 135 0.10 8.18 -0.71
N VAL A 136 0.31 7.25 0.24
CA VAL A 136 0.18 7.50 1.69
C VAL A 136 1.39 8.30 2.26
N GLU A 137 2.27 8.80 1.38
CA GLU A 137 3.46 9.62 1.64
C GLU A 137 4.72 8.93 2.16
N ALA A 138 4.76 7.60 2.34
CA ALA A 138 5.96 6.94 2.86
C ALA A 138 7.21 7.16 1.96
N LEU A 139 7.06 7.14 0.63
CA LEU A 139 8.09 7.32 -0.39
C LEU A 139 7.82 8.56 -1.25
N ASN A 140 7.76 9.73 -0.62
CA ASN A 140 8.18 10.90 -1.37
C ASN A 140 9.68 10.73 -1.67
N ILE A 141 10.05 10.34 -2.89
CA ILE A 141 11.45 10.07 -3.30
C ILE A 141 12.36 11.29 -3.07
N LYS A 142 11.79 12.51 -2.99
CA LYS A 142 12.51 13.74 -2.60
C LYS A 142 12.86 13.81 -1.09
N LYS A 143 12.31 12.90 -0.28
CA LYS A 143 12.46 12.79 1.18
C LYS A 143 13.33 11.58 1.60
N LEU A 144 13.77 10.72 0.67
CA LEU A 144 14.74 9.67 0.97
C LEU A 144 16.10 10.30 1.28
N ARG A 145 16.55 10.19 2.53
CA ARG A 145 17.94 10.49 2.87
C ARG A 145 18.74 9.21 2.69
N VAL A 146 19.29 9.04 1.50
CA VAL A 146 20.27 7.99 1.25
C VAL A 146 21.59 8.46 1.85
N ILE A 147 21.90 7.98 3.05
CA ILE A 147 23.14 8.27 3.76
C ILE A 147 24.11 7.15 3.41
N GLU A 148 25.26 7.51 2.85
CA GLU A 148 26.45 6.63 2.77
C GLU A 148 27.20 6.59 4.10
#